data_AF-A0A0E4BRQ0-F1
#
_entry.id   AF-A0A0E4BRQ0-F1
#
_cell.length_a   1.000
_cell.length_b   1.000
_cell.length_c   1.000
_cell.angle_alpha   90.00
_cell.angle_beta   90.00
_cell.angle_gamma   90.00
#
_symmetry.space_group_name_H-M   'P 1'
#
loop_
_entity.id
_entity.type
_entity.pdbx_description
1 polymer ?
#
loop_
_entity_poly.entity_id
_entity_poly.type
_entity_poly.pdbx_seq_one_letter_code
_entity_poly.pdbx_strand_id
1 'polypeptide(L)'
;MGSNSIKALTPTLALLNVRLGYWLNNPRYVEATARPQRRSTPLFLWSEISGRLYENSDGVYLTDGGHIENLGVYELLRRRCKVIVAVDAEADAPMNFSSLMKLQRYARIDLGVRIDLPWTPIRDRTRAIMAENADRKSAQASSGAADEAPHVHVAIGSIDYGGDDKGYLVYIKSSLSSDENDYIRDYARRNDTFPHETTGDQFFSEEQFEVYRALGFHMTHGFLAGDHSVAVGPGTDPRMARFTEAGEKAIDAVRAALGLPEPRRPTVSVTATMIDQG
;
A
#
# COMPACT_ATOMS: atom_id res chain seq x y z
N MET A 1 6.21 6.45 21.51
CA MET A 1 6.72 7.28 20.40
C MET A 1 7.61 6.38 19.56
N GLY A 2 7.33 6.25 18.26
CA GLY A 2 7.83 5.19 17.37
C GLY A 2 9.35 5.05 17.19
N SER A 3 9.76 4.31 16.16
CA SER A 3 11.15 3.89 15.91
C SER A 3 12.19 5.02 15.82
N ASN A 4 11.77 6.27 15.70
CA ASN A 4 12.61 7.47 15.61
C ASN A 4 12.50 8.41 16.82
N SER A 5 12.14 7.89 18.00
CA SER A 5 11.99 8.72 19.21
C SER A 5 13.33 9.30 19.69
N ILE A 6 13.54 10.60 19.48
CA ILE A 6 14.69 11.34 20.03
C ILE A 6 14.43 11.59 21.52
N LYS A 7 15.15 10.88 22.40
CA LYS A 7 14.98 10.91 23.87
C LYS A 7 15.01 12.33 24.46
N ALA A 8 15.74 13.25 23.83
CA ALA A 8 15.87 14.64 24.29
C ALA A 8 14.60 15.48 24.05
N LEU A 9 13.76 15.13 23.07
CA LEU A 9 12.53 15.87 22.74
C LEU A 9 11.29 15.30 23.43
N THR A 10 11.41 14.12 24.05
CA THR A 10 10.34 13.44 24.78
C THR A 10 9.68 14.32 25.86
N PRO A 11 10.42 15.08 26.69
CA PRO A 11 9.83 15.98 27.70
C PRO A 11 9.01 17.11 27.07
N THR A 12 9.50 17.72 25.99
CA THR A 12 8.85 18.85 25.31
C THR A 12 7.58 18.41 24.59
N LEU A 13 7.62 17.28 23.89
CA LEU A 13 6.45 16.68 23.24
C LEU A 13 5.40 16.22 24.26
N ALA A 14 5.86 15.69 25.40
CA ALA A 14 4.99 15.33 26.51
C ALA A 14 4.30 16.55 27.12
N LEU A 15 5.00 17.68 27.27
CA LEU A 15 4.46 18.91 27.87
C LEU A 15 3.50 19.67 26.93
N LEU A 16 3.77 19.67 25.63
CA LEU A 16 2.95 20.37 24.61
C LEU A 16 1.68 19.61 24.19
N ASN A 17 1.43 18.42 24.76
CA ASN A 17 0.27 17.58 24.44
C ASN A 17 0.09 17.27 22.94
N VAL A 18 1.16 17.35 22.16
CA VAL A 18 1.22 16.95 20.74
C VAL A 18 1.34 15.43 20.69
N ARG A 19 0.27 14.73 21.11
CA ARG A 19 0.26 13.29 21.35
C ARG A 19 -0.81 12.61 20.49
N LEU A 20 -0.43 11.49 19.88
CA LEU A 20 -1.33 10.59 19.15
C LEU A 20 -1.63 9.30 19.94
N GLY A 21 -1.42 9.29 21.27
CA GLY A 21 -1.47 8.08 22.08
C GLY A 21 -2.32 8.18 23.35
N TYR A 22 -2.76 7.02 23.85
CA TYR A 22 -3.58 6.86 25.05
C TYR A 22 -2.93 5.88 26.03
N TRP A 23 -3.01 6.19 27.32
CA TRP A 23 -2.73 5.22 28.36
C TRP A 23 -3.94 4.31 28.56
N LEU A 24 -3.70 3.01 28.37
CA LEU A 24 -4.67 1.95 28.57
C LEU A 24 -4.18 0.99 29.64
N ASN A 25 -5.11 0.32 30.32
CA ASN A 25 -4.76 -0.84 31.12
C ASN A 25 -4.06 -1.87 30.24
N ASN A 26 -3.01 -2.48 30.76
CA ASN A 26 -2.30 -3.52 30.04
C ASN A 26 -3.22 -4.72 29.81
N PRO A 27 -3.47 -5.12 28.54
CA PRO A 27 -4.31 -6.28 28.21
C PRO A 27 -3.88 -7.58 28.91
N ARG A 28 -2.61 -7.68 29.32
CA ARG A 28 -2.08 -8.83 30.07
C ARG A 28 -2.72 -9.01 31.45
N TYR A 29 -3.21 -7.94 32.08
CA TYR A 29 -3.69 -7.94 33.47
C TYR A 29 -5.17 -7.58 33.59
N VAL A 30 -5.91 -7.48 32.48
CA VAL A 30 -7.36 -7.27 32.47
C VAL A 30 -8.06 -8.48 31.86
N GLU A 31 -9.23 -8.81 32.41
CA GLU A 31 -10.08 -9.85 31.84
C GLU A 31 -10.50 -9.49 30.41
N ALA A 32 -10.64 -10.49 29.53
CA ALA A 32 -10.98 -10.28 28.12
C ALA A 32 -12.34 -9.57 27.89
N THR A 33 -13.21 -9.61 28.91
CA THR A 33 -14.53 -8.96 28.93
C THR A 33 -14.49 -7.52 29.46
N ALA A 34 -13.35 -7.09 30.02
CA ALA A 34 -13.20 -5.76 30.59
C ALA A 34 -13.18 -4.70 29.47
N ARG A 35 -13.95 -3.62 29.65
CA ARG A 35 -13.93 -2.49 28.71
C ARG A 35 -12.58 -1.76 28.79
N PRO A 36 -12.02 -1.29 27.67
CA PRO A 36 -10.82 -0.47 27.68
C PRO A 36 -11.06 0.79 28.52
N GLN A 37 -10.39 0.92 29.65
CA GLN A 37 -10.50 2.09 30.51
C GLN A 37 -9.28 2.98 30.29
N ARG A 38 -9.54 4.22 29.88
CA ARG A 38 -8.49 5.25 29.79
C ARG A 38 -8.04 5.58 31.21
N ARG A 39 -6.74 5.47 31.48
CA ARG A 39 -6.15 5.96 32.72
C ARG A 39 -5.47 7.30 32.45
N SER A 40 -5.93 8.37 33.08
CA SER A 40 -5.18 9.62 33.18
C SER A 40 -4.69 9.76 34.62
N THR A 41 -3.42 9.45 34.88
CA THR A 41 -2.79 9.77 36.16
C THR A 41 -1.55 10.65 35.92
N PRO A 42 -1.24 11.59 36.83
CA PRO A 42 -0.02 12.42 36.74
C PRO A 42 1.28 11.59 36.71
N LEU A 43 1.26 10.38 37.27
CA LEU A 43 2.40 9.45 37.27
C LEU A 43 2.76 8.97 35.86
N PHE A 44 1.75 8.80 35.00
CA PHE A 44 1.99 8.42 33.61
C PHE A 44 2.69 9.53 32.82
N LEU A 45 2.38 10.80 33.10
CA LEU A 45 3.09 11.95 32.55
C LEU A 45 4.59 11.91 32.91
N TRP A 46 4.93 11.55 34.15
CA TRP A 46 6.32 11.38 34.59
C TRP A 46 7.01 10.17 33.95
N SER A 47 6.32 9.04 33.77
CA SER A 47 6.87 7.90 33.02
C SER A 47 7.13 8.24 31.54
N GLU A 48 6.29 9.08 30.94
CA GLU A 48 6.52 9.58 29.58
C GLU A 48 7.70 10.54 29.51
N ILE A 49 7.76 11.54 30.40
CA ILE A 49 8.87 12.51 30.47
C ILE A 49 10.21 11.80 30.69
N SER A 50 10.23 10.74 31.50
CA SER A 50 11.44 9.94 31.76
C SER A 50 11.71 8.85 30.72
N GLY A 51 10.84 8.69 29.71
CA GLY A 51 10.97 7.66 28.67
C GLY A 51 10.86 6.22 29.18
N ARG A 52 10.35 6.02 30.40
CA ARG A 52 10.21 4.71 31.07
C ARG A 52 8.89 4.05 30.67
N LEU A 53 8.81 3.60 29.43
CA LEU A 53 7.68 2.86 28.89
C LEU A 53 8.02 1.36 28.86
N TYR A 54 7.25 0.55 29.58
CA TYR A 54 7.44 -0.90 29.65
C TYR A 54 6.19 -1.62 29.17
N GLU A 55 6.36 -2.71 28.43
CA GLU A 55 5.24 -3.55 27.98
C GLU A 55 4.61 -4.37 29.12
N ASN A 56 5.33 -4.55 30.23
CA ASN A 56 4.91 -5.38 31.37
C ASN A 56 4.31 -4.58 32.54
N SER A 57 4.14 -3.26 32.42
CA SER A 57 3.52 -2.42 33.47
C SER A 57 2.00 -2.50 33.44
N ASP A 58 1.33 -2.15 34.54
CA ASP A 58 -0.15 -2.16 34.66
C ASP A 58 -0.86 -1.24 33.66
N GLY A 59 -0.18 -0.17 33.25
CA GLY A 59 -0.59 0.71 32.15
C GLY A 59 0.39 0.61 31.00
N VAL A 60 -0.13 0.64 29.77
CA VAL A 60 0.67 0.71 28.54
C VAL A 60 0.29 1.95 27.75
N TYR A 61 1.29 2.59 27.14
CA TYR A 61 1.10 3.74 26.28
C TYR A 61 0.89 3.27 24.85
N LEU A 62 -0.36 3.29 24.39
CA LEU A 62 -0.72 2.91 23.05
C LEU A 62 -0.64 4.11 22.12
N THR A 63 0.12 4.01 21.04
CA THR A 63 0.17 5.00 19.97
C THR A 63 -0.42 4.42 18.69
N ASP A 64 -0.74 5.30 17.74
CA ASP A 64 -1.12 4.90 16.39
C ASP A 64 -0.07 3.97 15.73
N GLY A 65 -0.54 3.00 14.95
CA GLY A 65 0.24 1.97 14.27
C GLY A 65 1.18 2.49 13.19
N GLY A 66 0.91 3.68 12.64
CA GLY A 66 1.79 4.35 11.67
C GLY A 66 3.20 4.63 12.18
N HIS A 67 3.43 4.54 13.50
CA HIS A 67 4.75 4.59 14.11
C HIS A 67 5.65 3.38 13.78
N ILE A 68 5.04 2.25 13.43
CA ILE A 68 5.73 1.04 12.98
C ILE A 68 5.67 1.05 11.45
N GLU A 69 4.48 0.84 10.89
CA GLU A 69 4.24 0.59 9.47
C GLU A 69 2.78 0.96 9.19
N ASN A 70 2.49 1.67 8.10
CA ASN A 70 1.18 2.29 7.87
C ASN A 70 0.29 1.52 6.87
N LEU A 71 0.82 0.52 6.16
CA LEU A 71 0.06 -0.43 5.34
C LEU A 71 -0.69 -1.47 6.18
N GLY A 72 -0.28 -1.70 7.44
CA GLY A 72 -0.88 -2.70 8.34
C GLY A 72 -0.62 -4.15 7.92
N VAL A 73 0.28 -4.38 6.96
CA VAL A 73 0.53 -5.70 6.36
C VAL A 73 1.35 -6.59 7.30
N TYR A 74 2.19 -6.00 8.15
CA TYR A 74 3.12 -6.74 9.01
C TYR A 74 2.42 -7.83 9.86
N GLU A 75 1.28 -7.52 10.49
CA GLU A 75 0.54 -8.48 11.30
C GLU A 75 -0.16 -9.56 10.45
N LEU A 76 -0.51 -9.26 9.20
CA LEU A 76 -1.04 -10.24 8.25
C LEU A 76 0.04 -11.24 7.80
N LEU A 77 1.29 -10.77 7.66
CA LEU A 77 2.44 -11.64 7.41
C LEU A 77 2.69 -12.57 8.60
N ARG A 78 2.57 -12.06 9.83
CA ARG A 78 2.70 -12.86 11.04
C ARG A 78 1.64 -13.98 11.12
N ARG A 79 0.44 -13.72 10.58
CA ARG A 79 -0.64 -14.72 10.43
C ARG A 79 -0.47 -15.63 9.21
N ARG A 80 0.57 -15.42 8.39
CA ARG A 80 0.87 -16.18 7.17
C ARG A 80 -0.30 -16.21 6.18
N CYS A 81 -0.97 -15.07 6.00
CA CYS A 81 -2.08 -14.93 5.05
C CYS A 81 -1.63 -15.28 3.62
N LYS A 82 -2.43 -16.07 2.90
CA LYS A 82 -2.12 -16.52 1.54
C LYS A 82 -2.30 -15.44 0.48
N VAL A 83 -3.25 -14.54 0.69
CA VAL A 83 -3.47 -13.37 -0.15
C VAL A 83 -3.69 -12.19 0.78
N ILE A 84 -2.94 -11.11 0.53
CA ILE A 84 -3.06 -9.85 1.23
C ILE A 84 -3.35 -8.78 0.19
N VAL A 85 -4.39 -7.97 0.42
CA VAL A 85 -4.68 -6.79 -0.38
C VAL A 85 -4.31 -5.57 0.45
N ALA A 86 -3.37 -4.77 -0.04
CA ALA A 86 -2.90 -3.56 0.60
C ALA A 86 -3.22 -2.36 -0.30
N VAL A 87 -3.88 -1.35 0.28
CA VAL A 87 -4.17 -0.08 -0.38
C VAL A 87 -3.29 0.99 0.26
N ASP A 88 -2.31 1.47 -0.49
CA ASP A 88 -1.38 2.52 -0.07
C ASP A 88 -1.87 3.89 -0.56
N ALA A 89 -2.46 4.64 0.36
CA ALA A 89 -2.88 6.03 0.17
C ALA A 89 -1.95 7.04 0.87
N GLU A 90 -0.70 6.67 1.17
CA GLU A 90 0.25 7.60 1.80
C GLU A 90 0.68 8.73 0.85
N ALA A 91 0.94 9.89 1.47
CA ALA A 91 1.62 11.00 0.82
C ALA A 91 3.08 10.61 0.53
N ASP A 92 3.37 10.36 -0.74
CA ASP A 92 4.68 9.97 -1.24
C ASP A 92 4.92 10.62 -2.61
N ALA A 93 5.01 11.95 -2.62
CA ALA A 93 5.25 12.72 -3.84
C ALA A 93 6.45 12.25 -4.69
N PRO A 94 7.61 11.82 -4.11
CA PRO A 94 8.70 11.27 -4.91
C PRO A 94 8.46 9.82 -5.38
N MET A 95 7.39 9.15 -4.93
CA MET A 95 7.09 7.75 -5.20
C MET A 95 8.24 6.82 -4.80
N ASN A 96 8.71 6.98 -3.55
CA ASN A 96 9.78 6.16 -2.96
C ASN A 96 9.28 4.84 -2.35
N PHE A 97 7.96 4.68 -2.17
CA PHE A 97 7.32 3.53 -1.54
C PHE A 97 7.91 3.25 -0.15
N SER A 98 8.11 4.31 0.64
CA SER A 98 8.90 4.24 1.88
C SER A 98 8.32 3.26 2.91
N SER A 99 7.00 3.18 3.02
CA SER A 99 6.32 2.22 3.91
C SER A 99 6.43 0.78 3.42
N LEU A 100 6.36 0.53 2.11
CA LEU A 100 6.68 -0.79 1.55
C LEU A 100 8.14 -1.19 1.84
N MET A 101 9.10 -0.30 1.65
CA MET A 101 10.51 -0.57 1.95
C MET A 101 10.74 -0.86 3.44
N LYS A 102 10.02 -0.14 4.32
CA LYS A 102 10.04 -0.39 5.76
C LYS A 102 9.43 -1.75 6.10
N LEU A 103 8.27 -2.07 5.53
CA LEU A 103 7.59 -3.36 5.67
C LEU A 103 8.51 -4.52 5.26
N GLN A 104 9.13 -4.44 4.08
CA GLN A 104 10.06 -5.48 3.60
C GLN A 104 11.24 -5.70 4.55
N ARG A 105 11.77 -4.61 5.11
CA ARG A 105 12.87 -4.68 6.09
C ARG A 105 12.43 -5.38 7.37
N TYR A 106 11.30 -4.99 7.96
CA TYR A 106 10.80 -5.61 9.19
C TYR A 106 10.37 -7.05 8.97
N ALA A 107 9.66 -7.34 7.88
CA ALA A 107 9.29 -8.71 7.52
C ALA A 107 10.51 -9.64 7.43
N ARG A 108 11.60 -9.16 6.83
CA ARG A 108 12.83 -9.94 6.69
C ARG A 108 13.58 -10.14 8.01
N ILE A 109 13.74 -9.09 8.81
CA ILE A 109 14.52 -9.13 10.05
C ILE A 109 13.77 -9.90 11.14
N ASP A 110 12.48 -9.62 11.31
CA ASP A 110 11.72 -10.08 12.48
C ASP A 110 11.01 -11.41 12.22
N LEU A 111 10.55 -11.65 10.98
CA LEU A 111 9.75 -12.83 10.61
C LEU A 111 10.47 -13.80 9.68
N GLY A 112 11.64 -13.41 9.13
CA GLY A 112 12.31 -14.17 8.07
C GLY A 112 11.52 -14.25 6.76
N VAL A 113 10.54 -13.35 6.56
CA VAL A 113 9.64 -13.32 5.39
C VAL A 113 10.21 -12.42 4.31
N ARG A 114 10.14 -12.86 3.05
CA ARG A 114 10.57 -12.06 1.89
C ARG A 114 9.37 -11.68 1.04
N ILE A 115 9.32 -10.43 0.62
CA ILE A 115 8.29 -9.91 -0.28
C ILE A 115 9.00 -9.44 -1.54
N ASP A 116 8.55 -9.91 -2.69
CA ASP A 116 9.01 -9.47 -4.00
C ASP A 116 7.83 -8.87 -4.77
N LEU A 117 7.92 -7.60 -5.15
CA LEU A 117 6.81 -6.81 -5.70
C LEU A 117 7.28 -5.94 -6.87
N PRO A 118 6.65 -6.03 -8.06
CA PRO A 118 6.97 -5.23 -9.24
C PRO A 118 6.33 -3.84 -9.21
N TRP A 119 6.76 -2.97 -8.29
CA TRP A 119 6.17 -1.63 -8.11
C TRP A 119 6.71 -0.56 -9.06
N THR A 120 7.83 -0.80 -9.76
CA THR A 120 8.50 0.19 -10.61
C THR A 120 7.64 0.75 -11.75
N PRO A 121 6.78 -0.03 -12.45
CA PRO A 121 5.93 0.53 -13.50
C PRO A 121 4.95 1.58 -12.98
N ILE A 122 4.42 1.37 -11.77
CA ILE A 122 3.52 2.33 -11.11
C ILE A 122 4.27 3.63 -10.80
N ARG A 123 5.48 3.53 -10.22
CA ARG A 123 6.34 4.69 -9.94
C ARG A 123 6.58 5.50 -11.19
N ASP A 124 7.10 4.84 -12.22
CA ASP A 124 7.63 5.53 -13.40
C ASP A 124 6.50 6.23 -14.16
N ARG A 125 5.32 5.60 -14.24
CA ARG A 125 4.14 6.17 -14.87
C ARG A 125 3.63 7.41 -14.15
N THR A 126 3.40 7.32 -12.84
CA THR A 126 2.87 8.44 -12.06
C THR A 126 3.84 9.60 -11.99
N ARG A 127 5.14 9.34 -11.83
CA ARG A 127 6.16 10.40 -11.84
C ARG A 127 6.22 11.14 -13.18
N ALA A 128 6.04 10.44 -14.30
CA ALA A 128 5.99 11.09 -15.61
C ALA A 128 4.80 12.05 -15.71
N ILE A 129 3.62 11.65 -15.24
CA ILE A 129 2.40 12.48 -15.26
C ILE A 129 2.53 13.68 -14.30
N MET A 130 3.02 13.45 -13.08
CA MET A 130 3.24 14.53 -12.11
C MET A 130 4.26 15.56 -12.62
N ALA A 131 5.33 15.11 -13.27
CA ALA A 131 6.30 16.00 -13.92
C ALA A 131 5.63 16.83 -15.03
N GLU A 132 4.84 16.19 -15.90
CA GLU A 132 4.10 16.89 -16.96
C GLU A 132 3.12 17.93 -16.40
N ASN A 133 2.45 17.64 -15.29
CA ASN A 133 1.55 18.58 -14.62
C ASN A 133 2.31 19.76 -13.98
N ALA A 134 3.47 19.51 -13.37
CA ALA A 134 4.33 20.55 -12.82
C ALA A 134 4.91 21.46 -13.91
N ASP A 135 5.33 20.89 -15.03
CA ASP A 135 5.94 21.62 -16.16
C ASP A 135 4.91 22.42 -16.96
N ARG A 136 3.61 22.08 -16.88
CA ARG A 136 2.50 22.77 -17.57
C ARG A 136 2.20 24.20 -17.09
N LYS A 137 2.94 24.73 -16.10
CA LYS A 137 3.12 26.19 -15.95
C LYS A 137 3.90 26.82 -17.14
N SER A 138 4.47 26.02 -18.06
CA SER A 138 5.34 26.50 -19.14
C SER A 138 5.13 25.91 -20.54
N ALA A 139 4.38 24.81 -20.76
CA ALA A 139 4.27 24.21 -22.09
C ALA A 139 2.89 23.61 -22.41
N GLN A 140 2.16 24.31 -23.28
CA GLN A 140 0.93 23.89 -23.93
C GLN A 140 1.26 23.11 -25.22
N ALA A 141 1.97 21.97 -25.13
CA ALA A 141 2.25 21.10 -26.29
C ALA A 141 2.88 19.76 -25.89
N SER A 142 2.09 18.67 -25.78
CA SER A 142 2.51 17.27 -26.05
C SER A 142 1.43 16.25 -25.67
N SER A 143 0.19 16.45 -26.12
CA SER A 143 -0.90 15.46 -25.96
C SER A 143 -0.84 14.37 -27.02
N GLY A 144 0.18 13.49 -26.99
CA GLY A 144 0.25 12.42 -28.00
C GLY A 144 1.12 11.19 -27.68
N ALA A 145 2.11 11.29 -26.79
CA ALA A 145 3.02 10.16 -26.50
C ALA A 145 2.66 9.39 -25.21
N ALA A 146 1.80 9.96 -24.35
CA ALA A 146 1.45 9.34 -23.07
C ALA A 146 0.42 8.21 -23.21
N ASP A 147 -0.32 8.10 -24.31
CA ASP A 147 -1.47 7.19 -24.47
C ASP A 147 -1.11 5.73 -24.78
N GLU A 148 0.14 5.44 -25.17
CA GLU A 148 0.55 4.05 -25.50
C GLU A 148 1.11 3.28 -24.29
N ALA A 149 1.39 3.97 -23.18
CA ALA A 149 1.93 3.32 -21.99
C ALA A 149 0.82 2.57 -21.22
N PRO A 150 1.11 1.35 -20.70
CA PRO A 150 0.11 0.58 -19.96
C PRO A 150 -0.35 1.32 -18.70
N HIS A 151 -1.67 1.44 -18.56
CA HIS A 151 -2.34 1.96 -17.38
C HIS A 151 -2.15 1.00 -16.21
N VAL A 152 -1.39 1.42 -15.19
CA VAL A 152 -0.97 0.54 -14.10
C VAL A 152 -1.03 1.27 -12.75
N HIS A 153 -1.86 0.70 -11.86
CA HIS A 153 -2.05 1.18 -10.49
C HIS A 153 -1.81 0.07 -9.45
N VAL A 154 -1.70 -1.18 -9.92
CA VAL A 154 -1.68 -2.37 -9.08
C VAL A 154 -0.49 -3.24 -9.42
N ALA A 155 0.20 -3.72 -8.39
CA ALA A 155 1.25 -4.72 -8.49
C ALA A 155 0.85 -5.97 -7.71
N ILE A 156 1.01 -7.14 -8.30
CA ILE A 156 0.81 -8.42 -7.63
C ILE A 156 2.17 -9.11 -7.49
N GLY A 157 2.63 -9.15 -6.23
CA GLY A 157 3.91 -9.72 -5.84
C GLY A 157 3.76 -11.05 -5.13
N SER A 158 4.90 -11.67 -4.84
CA SER A 158 4.98 -12.91 -4.08
C SER A 158 5.50 -12.66 -2.66
N ILE A 159 4.99 -13.47 -1.73
CA ILE A 159 5.43 -13.53 -0.34
C ILE A 159 6.01 -14.93 -0.12
N ASP A 160 7.25 -14.99 0.33
CA ASP A 160 7.92 -16.22 0.74
C ASP A 160 8.01 -16.26 2.27
N TYR A 161 7.25 -17.18 2.86
CA TYR A 161 7.20 -17.40 4.29
C TYR A 161 8.20 -18.48 4.78
N GLY A 162 9.05 -18.99 3.88
CA GLY A 162 10.01 -20.07 4.12
C GLY A 162 9.43 -21.47 3.85
N GLY A 163 10.31 -22.38 3.41
CA GLY A 163 9.93 -23.73 2.99
C GLY A 163 9.09 -23.71 1.71
N ASP A 164 8.01 -24.48 1.69
CA ASP A 164 7.04 -24.50 0.58
C ASP A 164 5.86 -23.53 0.78
N ASP A 165 5.91 -22.69 1.83
CA ASP A 165 4.81 -21.80 2.17
C ASP A 165 4.94 -20.43 1.49
N LYS A 166 4.02 -20.17 0.56
CA LYS A 166 3.96 -18.95 -0.24
C LYS A 166 2.62 -18.23 -0.09
N GLY A 167 2.65 -16.93 -0.27
CA GLY A 167 1.49 -16.06 -0.41
C GLY A 167 1.67 -15.03 -1.52
N TYR A 168 0.66 -14.17 -1.68
CA TYR A 168 0.65 -13.10 -2.68
C TYR A 168 0.24 -11.77 -2.03
N LEU A 169 0.86 -10.70 -2.49
CA LEU A 169 0.54 -9.33 -2.10
C LEU A 169 -0.04 -8.60 -3.30
N VAL A 170 -1.31 -8.22 -3.23
CA VAL A 170 -1.93 -7.27 -4.15
C VAL A 170 -1.73 -5.88 -3.57
N TYR A 171 -0.88 -5.08 -4.21
CA TYR A 171 -0.53 -3.74 -3.77
C TYR A 171 -1.16 -2.72 -4.70
N ILE A 172 -2.02 -1.88 -4.15
CA ILE A 172 -2.73 -0.82 -4.86
C ILE A 172 -2.15 0.50 -4.34
N LYS A 173 -1.46 1.26 -5.20
CA LYS A 173 -0.87 2.55 -4.81
C LYS A 173 -1.70 3.69 -5.39
N SER A 174 -2.09 4.67 -4.56
CA SER A 174 -2.65 5.93 -5.05
C SER A 174 -1.71 6.53 -6.10
N SER A 175 -2.11 6.54 -7.37
CA SER A 175 -1.19 6.77 -8.48
C SER A 175 -1.96 7.25 -9.71
N LEU A 176 -1.28 7.92 -10.65
CA LEU A 176 -1.85 8.36 -11.92
C LEU A 176 -1.35 7.50 -13.07
N SER A 177 -2.22 7.25 -14.05
CA SER A 177 -1.95 6.45 -15.25
C SER A 177 -2.47 7.06 -16.56
N SER A 178 -3.16 8.21 -16.50
CA SER A 178 -3.69 9.06 -17.59
C SER A 178 -5.02 8.64 -18.22
N ASP A 179 -5.58 7.52 -17.79
CA ASP A 179 -6.90 7.02 -18.19
C ASP A 179 -8.01 7.44 -17.22
N GLU A 180 -7.69 8.28 -16.23
CA GLU A 180 -8.67 8.78 -15.30
C GLU A 180 -9.70 9.68 -16.01
N ASN A 181 -10.88 9.82 -15.40
CA ASN A 181 -11.91 10.71 -15.93
C ASN A 181 -11.45 12.19 -15.94
N ASP A 182 -12.14 13.01 -16.74
CA ASP A 182 -11.80 14.43 -16.90
C ASP A 182 -11.78 15.20 -15.58
N TYR A 183 -12.60 14.80 -14.62
CA TYR A 183 -12.68 15.41 -13.30
C TYR A 183 -11.39 15.21 -12.48
N ILE A 184 -10.87 13.98 -12.40
CA ILE A 184 -9.60 13.67 -11.74
C ILE A 184 -8.44 14.33 -12.50
N ARG A 185 -8.46 14.29 -13.84
CA ARG A 185 -7.42 14.89 -14.68
C ARG A 185 -7.37 16.41 -14.57
N ASP A 186 -8.52 17.08 -14.45
CA ASP A 186 -8.58 18.52 -14.22
C ASP A 186 -7.98 18.88 -12.85
N TYR A 187 -8.37 18.14 -11.80
CA TYR A 187 -7.83 18.34 -10.47
C TYR A 187 -6.30 18.11 -10.43
N ALA A 188 -5.81 17.01 -11.01
CA ALA A 188 -4.40 16.68 -11.07
C ALA A 188 -3.56 17.72 -11.83
N ARG A 189 -4.14 18.37 -12.85
CA ARG A 189 -3.47 19.45 -13.60
C ARG A 189 -3.34 20.74 -12.78
N ARG A 190 -4.28 21.00 -11.87
CA ARG A 190 -4.25 22.17 -10.99
C ARG A 190 -3.42 21.96 -9.72
N ASN A 191 -3.22 20.72 -9.31
CA ASN A 191 -2.56 20.35 -8.06
C ASN A 191 -1.39 19.41 -8.35
N ASP A 192 -0.17 19.95 -8.41
CA ASP A 192 1.06 19.24 -8.79
C ASP A 192 1.47 18.13 -7.81
N THR A 193 1.07 18.22 -6.54
CA THR A 193 1.32 17.19 -5.54
C THR A 193 0.29 16.07 -5.54
N PHE A 194 -0.83 16.17 -6.25
CA PHE A 194 -1.84 15.11 -6.32
C PHE A 194 -1.27 13.88 -7.08
N PRO A 195 -1.49 12.63 -6.61
CA PRO A 195 -2.35 12.19 -5.51
C PRO A 195 -1.59 11.90 -4.19
N HIS A 196 -0.59 12.73 -3.91
CA HIS A 196 0.30 12.67 -2.75
C HIS A 196 0.36 14.00 -1.99
N GLU A 197 -0.77 14.70 -1.91
CA GLU A 197 -0.88 15.89 -1.08
C GLU A 197 -0.52 15.54 0.37
N THR A 198 0.08 16.51 1.06
CA THR A 198 0.62 16.29 2.41
C THR A 198 -0.45 15.83 3.38
N THR A 199 -0.17 14.77 4.14
CA THR A 199 -1.00 14.34 5.27
C THR A 199 -0.98 15.32 6.45
N GLY A 200 -0.20 16.41 6.37
CA GLY A 200 -0.30 17.53 7.30
C GLY A 200 -1.65 18.25 7.20
N ASP A 201 -2.32 18.19 6.04
CA ASP A 201 -3.70 18.65 5.88
C ASP A 201 -4.67 17.51 6.24
N GLN A 202 -5.23 17.58 7.44
CA GLN A 202 -6.19 16.60 7.96
C GLN A 202 -7.65 16.97 7.66
N PHE A 203 -7.89 18.09 6.97
CA PHE A 203 -9.24 18.59 6.67
C PHE A 203 -9.41 18.80 5.17
N PHE A 204 -9.58 17.70 4.45
CA PHE A 204 -9.86 17.74 3.02
C PHE A 204 -11.12 18.58 2.74
N SER A 205 -11.03 19.43 1.73
CA SER A 205 -12.20 20.02 1.09
C SER A 205 -13.08 18.94 0.45
N GLU A 206 -14.33 19.30 0.13
CA GLU A 206 -15.25 18.40 -0.56
C GLU A 206 -14.69 17.93 -1.92
N GLU A 207 -14.08 18.86 -2.67
CA GLU A 207 -13.43 18.53 -3.95
C GLU A 207 -12.26 17.55 -3.76
N GLN A 208 -11.37 17.79 -2.79
CA GLN A 208 -10.27 16.87 -2.48
C GLN A 208 -10.80 15.47 -2.15
N PHE A 209 -11.73 15.38 -1.19
CA PHE A 209 -12.30 14.11 -0.76
C PHE A 209 -12.92 13.34 -1.94
N GLU A 210 -13.71 14.02 -2.78
CA GLU A 210 -14.39 13.40 -3.91
C GLU A 210 -13.41 12.95 -5.00
N VAL A 211 -12.35 13.71 -5.27
CA VAL A 211 -11.31 13.31 -6.23
C VAL A 211 -10.53 12.09 -5.74
N TYR A 212 -10.12 12.01 -4.46
CA TYR A 212 -9.46 10.81 -3.93
C TYR A 212 -10.39 9.59 -3.96
N ARG A 213 -11.68 9.77 -3.64
CA ARG A 213 -12.69 8.71 -3.72
C ARG A 213 -12.85 8.22 -5.16
N ALA A 214 -12.96 9.13 -6.11
CA ALA A 214 -13.08 8.82 -7.54
C ALA A 214 -11.83 8.10 -8.06
N LEU A 215 -10.63 8.55 -7.67
CA LEU A 215 -9.37 7.91 -8.04
C LEU A 215 -9.30 6.47 -7.49
N GLY A 216 -9.62 6.26 -6.21
CA GLY A 216 -9.64 4.93 -5.62
C GLY A 216 -10.63 3.97 -6.31
N PHE A 217 -11.80 4.48 -6.69
CA PHE A 217 -12.77 3.73 -7.49
C PHE A 217 -12.21 3.40 -8.89
N HIS A 218 -11.68 4.38 -9.61
CA HIS A 218 -11.07 4.20 -10.94
C HIS A 218 -10.04 3.08 -10.94
N MET A 219 -9.07 3.16 -10.03
CA MET A 219 -7.98 2.19 -9.91
C MET A 219 -8.50 0.78 -9.63
N THR A 220 -9.39 0.64 -8.64
CA THR A 220 -9.86 -0.67 -8.16
C THR A 220 -10.86 -1.29 -9.13
N HIS A 221 -11.77 -0.49 -9.70
CA HIS A 221 -12.73 -0.95 -10.69
C HIS A 221 -12.01 -1.44 -11.94
N GLY A 222 -11.12 -0.63 -12.53
CA GLY A 222 -10.40 -1.03 -13.74
C GLY A 222 -9.47 -2.21 -13.51
N PHE A 223 -8.88 -2.34 -12.32
CA PHE A 223 -8.16 -3.56 -11.93
C PHE A 223 -9.07 -4.80 -11.94
N LEU A 224 -10.19 -4.78 -11.22
CA LEU A 224 -11.06 -5.95 -11.06
C LEU A 224 -11.81 -6.32 -12.35
N ALA A 225 -12.18 -5.31 -13.15
CA ALA A 225 -12.81 -5.48 -14.46
C ALA A 225 -11.83 -5.97 -15.54
N GLY A 226 -10.52 -5.79 -15.33
CA GLY A 226 -9.48 -6.09 -16.30
C GLY A 226 -9.22 -4.98 -17.32
N ASP A 227 -9.83 -3.81 -17.14
CA ASP A 227 -9.65 -2.63 -18.01
C ASP A 227 -8.28 -1.98 -17.82
N HIS A 228 -7.63 -2.16 -16.66
CA HIS A 228 -6.27 -1.71 -16.39
C HIS A 228 -5.29 -2.88 -16.32
N SER A 229 -4.04 -2.62 -16.70
CA SER A 229 -2.98 -3.61 -16.58
C SER A 229 -2.51 -3.71 -15.12
N VAL A 230 -2.00 -4.88 -14.75
CA VAL A 230 -1.36 -5.12 -13.46
C VAL A 230 0.10 -5.51 -13.66
N ALA A 231 0.97 -4.96 -12.81
CA ALA A 231 2.35 -5.38 -12.76
C ALA A 231 2.46 -6.72 -12.02
N VAL A 232 3.07 -7.72 -12.64
CA VAL A 232 3.29 -9.05 -12.05
C VAL A 232 4.73 -9.50 -12.29
N GLY A 233 5.12 -10.61 -11.66
CA GLY A 233 6.47 -11.16 -11.76
C GLY A 233 7.44 -10.59 -10.72
N PRO A 234 8.75 -10.88 -10.87
CA PRO A 234 9.76 -10.39 -9.96
C PRO A 234 9.91 -8.88 -10.02
N GLY A 235 10.28 -8.24 -8.91
CA GLY A 235 10.52 -6.80 -8.87
C GLY A 235 11.64 -6.31 -9.80
N THR A 236 12.54 -7.21 -10.21
CA THR A 236 13.62 -6.94 -11.15
C THR A 236 13.22 -7.04 -12.62
N ASP A 237 12.13 -7.74 -12.94
CA ASP A 237 11.67 -7.98 -14.30
C ASP A 237 10.13 -7.93 -14.34
N PRO A 238 9.55 -6.72 -14.16
CA PRO A 238 8.12 -6.54 -14.12
C PRO A 238 7.50 -6.78 -15.49
N ARG A 239 6.37 -7.49 -15.53
CA ARG A 239 5.58 -7.70 -16.75
C ARG A 239 4.14 -7.26 -16.53
N MET A 240 3.50 -6.82 -17.60
CA MET A 240 2.09 -6.41 -17.58
C MET A 240 1.19 -7.60 -17.90
N ALA A 241 0.12 -7.74 -17.15
CA ALA A 241 -0.94 -8.71 -17.40
C ALA A 241 -2.30 -8.10 -17.08
N ARG A 242 -3.38 -8.80 -17.44
CA ARG A 242 -4.75 -8.40 -17.10
C ARG A 242 -5.31 -9.33 -16.03
N PHE A 243 -6.04 -8.78 -15.06
CA PHE A 243 -6.62 -9.59 -13.98
C PHE A 243 -7.67 -10.61 -14.44
N THR A 244 -8.19 -10.44 -15.66
CA THR A 244 -9.18 -11.32 -16.30
C THR A 244 -8.56 -12.30 -17.29
N GLU A 245 -7.25 -12.25 -17.52
CA GLU A 245 -6.54 -13.14 -18.44
C GLU A 245 -5.88 -14.31 -17.70
N ALA A 246 -5.82 -15.45 -18.39
CA ALA A 246 -5.17 -16.65 -17.87
C ALA A 246 -3.66 -16.64 -18.17
N GLY A 247 -2.88 -17.36 -17.34
CA GLY A 247 -1.46 -17.60 -17.60
C GLY A 247 -0.53 -17.07 -16.51
N GLU A 248 -1.06 -16.24 -15.61
CA GLU A 248 -0.32 -15.70 -14.48
C GLU A 248 -0.72 -16.39 -13.17
N LYS A 249 0.17 -17.22 -12.63
CA LYS A 249 -0.08 -17.97 -11.38
C LYS A 249 -0.48 -17.08 -10.20
N ALA A 250 0.09 -15.87 -10.14
CA ALA A 250 -0.25 -14.90 -9.09
C ALA A 250 -1.69 -14.39 -9.24
N ILE A 251 -2.13 -14.11 -10.46
CA ILE A 251 -3.50 -13.69 -10.75
C ILE A 251 -4.48 -14.84 -10.45
N ASP A 252 -4.18 -16.05 -10.92
CA ASP A 252 -5.00 -17.25 -10.67
C ASP A 252 -5.23 -17.45 -9.17
N ALA A 253 -4.17 -17.37 -8.36
CA ALA A 253 -4.24 -17.54 -6.91
C ALA A 253 -5.02 -16.43 -6.20
N VAL A 254 -4.85 -15.17 -6.62
CA VAL A 254 -5.60 -14.03 -6.08
C VAL A 254 -7.08 -14.15 -6.41
N ARG A 255 -7.43 -14.50 -7.66
CA ARG A 255 -8.83 -14.72 -8.07
C ARG A 255 -9.49 -15.83 -7.27
N ALA A 256 -8.80 -16.95 -7.11
CA ALA A 256 -9.30 -18.07 -6.31
C ALA A 256 -9.57 -17.65 -4.86
N ALA A 257 -8.68 -16.86 -4.24
CA ALA A 257 -8.87 -16.35 -2.88
C ALA A 257 -10.04 -15.34 -2.77
N LEU A 258 -10.35 -14.62 -3.84
CA LEU A 258 -11.50 -13.71 -3.93
C LEU A 258 -12.81 -14.41 -4.32
N GLY A 259 -12.80 -15.74 -4.51
CA GLY A 259 -13.97 -16.49 -4.95
C GLY A 259 -14.37 -16.21 -6.41
N LEU A 260 -13.45 -15.70 -7.22
CA LEU A 260 -13.66 -15.42 -8.64
C LEU A 260 -13.28 -16.65 -9.48
N PRO A 261 -14.00 -16.92 -10.59
CA PRO A 261 -13.69 -18.03 -11.46
C PRO A 261 -12.30 -17.87 -12.09
N GLU A 262 -11.57 -18.98 -12.21
CA GLU A 262 -10.30 -18.98 -12.96
C GLU A 262 -10.53 -18.58 -14.41
N PRO A 263 -9.68 -17.71 -14.98
CA PRO A 263 -9.81 -17.37 -16.38
C PRO A 263 -9.51 -18.59 -17.25
N ARG A 264 -10.29 -18.79 -18.32
CA ARG A 264 -10.10 -19.95 -19.22
C ARG A 264 -8.71 -19.87 -19.85
N ARG A 265 -7.84 -20.83 -19.53
CA ARG A 265 -6.57 -21.01 -20.26
C ARG A 265 -6.88 -21.38 -21.70
N PRO A 266 -6.31 -20.70 -22.71
CA PRO A 266 -6.39 -21.18 -24.08
C PRO A 266 -5.74 -22.57 -24.11
N THR A 267 -6.54 -23.61 -24.35
CA THR A 267 -6.04 -24.94 -24.65
C THR A 267 -5.21 -24.85 -25.92
N VAL A 268 -3.90 -25.00 -25.79
CA VAL A 268 -3.03 -25.25 -26.94
C VAL A 268 -3.47 -26.60 -27.51
N SER A 269 -4.29 -26.56 -28.56
CA SER A 269 -4.54 -27.73 -29.38
C SER A 269 -3.21 -28.05 -30.05
N VAL A 270 -2.48 -29.03 -29.52
CA VAL A 270 -1.38 -29.65 -30.26
C VAL A 270 -2.04 -30.40 -31.41
N THR A 271 -2.19 -29.75 -32.56
CA THR A 271 -2.56 -30.40 -33.81
C THR A 271 -1.38 -31.29 -34.17
N ALA A 272 -1.43 -32.56 -33.74
CA ALA A 272 -0.53 -33.58 -34.23
C ALA A 272 -0.86 -33.80 -35.71
N THR A 273 -0.14 -33.11 -36.59
CA THR A 273 -0.16 -33.41 -38.02
C THR A 273 0.44 -34.80 -38.17
N MET A 274 -0.42 -35.83 -38.23
CA MET A 274 -0.01 -37.15 -38.68
C MET A 274 0.42 -37.00 -40.14
N ILE A 275 1.74 -37.05 -40.37
CA ILE A 275 2.30 -37.28 -41.68
C ILE A 275 1.99 -38.73 -42.00
N ASP A 276 0.97 -38.94 -42.83
CA ASP A 276 0.68 -40.22 -43.44
C ASP A 276 1.80 -40.54 -44.45
N GLN A 277 2.65 -41.50 -44.11
CA GLN A 277 3.53 -42.17 -45.06
C GLN A 277 3.01 -43.60 -45.22
N GLY A 278 2.20 -43.81 -46.27
CA GLY A 278 1.68 -45.11 -46.67
C GLY A 278 1.05 -45.04 -48.05
#